data_AF-A0A6B1I498-F1
#
_entry.id   AF-A0A6B1I498-F1
#
_cell.length_a   1.000
_cell.length_b   1.000
_cell.length_c   1.000
_cell.angle_alpha   90.00
_cell.angle_beta   90.00
_cell.angle_gamma   90.00
#
_symmetry.space_group_name_H-M   'P 1'
#
loop_
_entity.id
_entity.type
_entity.pdbx_description
1 polymer ?
#
loop_
_entity_poly.entity_id
_entity_poly.type
_entity_poly.pdbx_seq_one_letter_code
_entity_poly.pdbx_strand_id
1 'polypeptide(L)'
;MRRRIFTLLICLFAWTLPEASAQRATAYDNPYYTTGTEVSPATLVPSVRKWYLPQRLYSLYDWRQEQYSNYARDHYERYTEVFLEGSPFYDVYGDYITQGWLVYDWTEDYPEDNGSIITKNPRFRSWFNNLLVSSSHSGQFYSALMVGDGIRTTLTPLTFSKPRFDGIQWDLTTDKYALTMLSSRVSNTGEISSSEVGGGVQANTFTTLMAARGRVQVGDFAALGATFVNAAHRNSNLPFGDNSLSGLLSGPMNADFVRSIVVRISDDSPEDGEGGALLSRWRIFIDGVEHTGDIVPVVEGGIRRGGAIVASGTDVITLTYNIEDFSPSTEDAIDDFREIERIEIGLVLANDYKVEVTSNKQTNNLGTPVFLPVLRAAGNVKDGSNQAFHRFSYGLPTGTRMLGFDLAVADLQGFDFRGEFVRNFQYRRFPNENMATNQTLATNEAQAMYATAQKRSYPYTFFAEVFSIDADYSTRAFIPNAEGHVYYDNEQRHLYEFVDDNDDQDELPDWTRRTFGSRVNTRQGQQLLTDAAVFPGIDEDNDDISDFNRNF
;
A
#
# COMPACT_ATOMS: atom_id res chain seq x y z
N MET A 1 -5.78 43.96 -67.58
CA MET A 1 -4.73 42.97 -67.24
C MET A 1 -3.87 43.51 -66.07
N ARG A 2 -2.87 42.74 -65.60
CA ARG A 2 -1.97 42.96 -64.43
C ARG A 2 -0.96 44.16 -64.61
N ARG A 3 -0.20 44.74 -63.63
CA ARG A 3 0.05 44.54 -62.16
C ARG A 3 0.80 45.75 -61.46
N ARG A 4 0.93 45.72 -60.09
CA ARG A 4 1.59 46.61 -59.04
C ARG A 4 3.08 47.02 -59.31
N ILE A 5 3.88 47.83 -58.55
CA ILE A 5 4.10 48.16 -57.08
C ILE A 5 5.12 49.40 -56.99
N PHE A 6 5.50 50.20 -55.94
CA PHE A 6 5.10 50.55 -54.54
C PHE A 6 5.69 51.94 -54.04
N THR A 7 6.03 52.14 -52.74
CA THR A 7 6.08 53.51 -52.07
C THR A 7 7.25 53.81 -51.05
N LEU A 8 7.12 54.84 -50.15
CA LEU A 8 8.16 55.85 -49.73
C LEU A 8 7.92 56.48 -48.29
N LEU A 9 8.86 57.33 -47.75
CA LEU A 9 8.80 58.45 -46.70
C LEU A 9 9.92 58.41 -45.59
N ILE A 10 10.37 59.48 -44.86
CA ILE A 10 10.53 60.97 -45.05
C ILE A 10 11.42 61.63 -43.91
N CYS A 11 11.85 62.91 -44.02
CA CYS A 11 12.71 63.68 -43.04
C CYS A 11 12.38 65.21 -42.94
N LEU A 12 12.91 65.99 -41.95
CA LEU A 12 13.57 67.35 -42.03
C LEU A 12 13.55 68.31 -40.78
N PHE A 13 14.12 69.54 -40.89
CA PHE A 13 14.77 70.42 -39.86
C PHE A 13 14.49 71.95 -39.99
N ALA A 14 14.61 72.74 -38.89
CA ALA A 14 15.04 74.18 -38.77
C ALA A 14 14.92 74.68 -37.28
N TRP A 15 15.95 75.16 -36.55
CA TRP A 15 16.52 76.55 -36.42
C TRP A 15 15.59 77.57 -35.68
N THR A 16 16.00 78.51 -34.78
CA THR A 16 17.34 79.06 -34.37
C THR A 16 17.39 79.57 -32.86
N LEU A 17 18.17 80.61 -32.49
CA LEU A 17 18.47 81.18 -31.13
C LEU A 17 18.57 82.75 -31.18
N PRO A 18 18.54 83.59 -30.09
CA PRO A 18 19.34 83.48 -28.82
C PRO A 18 18.78 84.07 -27.46
N GLU A 19 19.58 83.87 -26.39
CA GLU A 19 19.78 84.61 -25.10
C GLU A 19 18.64 85.33 -24.32
N ALA A 20 18.47 85.00 -23.02
CA ALA A 20 18.90 85.84 -21.85
C ALA A 20 18.14 85.58 -20.50
N SER A 21 18.78 84.83 -19.57
CA SER A 21 18.65 84.87 -18.09
C SER A 21 17.29 84.72 -17.33
N ALA A 22 17.38 83.94 -16.23
CA ALA A 22 16.64 84.07 -14.95
C ALA A 22 15.27 83.35 -14.71
N GLN A 23 15.40 82.09 -14.24
CA GLN A 23 14.86 81.61 -12.94
C GLN A 23 13.45 80.96 -12.84
N ARG A 24 13.47 79.70 -12.35
CA ARG A 24 12.39 78.92 -11.68
C ARG A 24 11.26 78.29 -12.53
N ALA A 25 10.51 77.41 -11.84
CA ALA A 25 9.30 76.68 -12.21
C ALA A 25 9.42 75.47 -13.18
N THR A 26 9.42 74.27 -12.57
CA THR A 26 8.65 73.06 -12.97
C THR A 26 8.19 72.93 -14.44
N ALA A 27 8.86 72.06 -15.19
CA ALA A 27 8.47 71.69 -16.55
C ALA A 27 7.27 70.70 -16.58
N TYR A 28 6.05 71.24 -16.60
CA TYR A 28 4.81 70.51 -16.93
C TYR A 28 3.79 71.42 -17.64
N ASP A 29 4.23 72.21 -18.64
CA ASP A 29 3.31 72.90 -19.55
C ASP A 29 2.60 71.89 -20.44
N ASN A 30 1.32 71.64 -20.12
CA ASN A 30 0.44 70.77 -20.89
C ASN A 30 -0.30 71.60 -21.95
N PRO A 31 -0.09 71.39 -23.26
CA PRO A 31 -0.67 72.22 -24.31
C PRO A 31 -2.20 72.06 -24.48
N TYR A 32 -2.84 71.14 -23.76
CA TYR A 32 -4.29 70.91 -23.84
C TYR A 32 -5.12 71.82 -22.93
N TYR A 33 -4.90 73.14 -23.03
CA TYR A 33 -5.83 74.13 -22.50
C TYR A 33 -7.08 74.22 -23.38
N THR A 34 -8.06 73.36 -23.11
CA THR A 34 -9.45 73.67 -23.50
C THR A 34 -9.97 74.78 -22.59
N THR A 35 -10.31 75.94 -23.14
CA THR A 35 -11.00 77.02 -22.41
C THR A 35 -12.47 76.64 -22.19
N GLY A 36 -12.69 75.60 -21.39
CA GLY A 36 -14.00 75.28 -20.82
C GLY A 36 -14.41 76.34 -19.79
N THR A 37 -15.70 76.43 -19.53
CA THR A 37 -16.28 77.39 -18.58
C THR A 37 -15.61 77.29 -17.20
N GLU A 38 -15.25 78.43 -16.59
CA GLU A 38 -14.69 78.44 -15.24
C GLU A 38 -15.70 77.88 -14.23
N VAL A 39 -15.50 76.64 -13.82
CA VAL A 39 -16.25 76.02 -12.73
C VAL A 39 -15.69 76.53 -11.41
N SER A 40 -16.53 77.19 -10.62
CA SER A 40 -16.14 77.70 -9.30
C SER A 40 -15.54 76.59 -8.44
N PRO A 41 -14.44 76.83 -7.69
CA PRO A 41 -13.86 75.85 -6.76
C PRO A 41 -14.87 75.27 -5.75
N ALA A 42 -15.96 75.99 -5.47
CA ALA A 42 -17.06 75.50 -4.62
C ALA A 42 -17.86 74.32 -5.23
N THR A 43 -17.68 73.99 -6.51
CA THR A 43 -18.34 72.87 -7.20
C THR A 43 -17.44 71.63 -7.31
N LEU A 44 -16.17 71.72 -6.91
CA LEU A 44 -15.27 70.56 -6.82
C LEU A 44 -15.57 69.75 -5.56
N VAL A 45 -16.48 68.78 -5.66
CA VAL A 45 -16.68 67.76 -4.62
C VAL A 45 -15.52 66.75 -4.71
N PRO A 46 -14.63 66.65 -3.69
CA PRO A 46 -13.52 65.71 -3.74
C PRO A 46 -14.02 64.27 -3.60
N SER A 47 -14.00 63.52 -4.70
CA SER A 47 -14.32 62.10 -4.71
C SER A 47 -13.19 61.28 -4.09
N VAL A 48 -13.29 61.04 -2.78
CA VAL A 48 -12.34 60.21 -2.04
C VAL A 48 -12.35 58.79 -2.60
N ARG A 49 -11.33 58.44 -3.39
CA ARG A 49 -11.04 57.04 -3.75
C ARG A 49 -10.72 56.27 -2.46
N LYS A 50 -11.67 55.46 -1.99
CA LYS A 50 -11.41 54.44 -0.99
C LYS A 50 -10.54 53.35 -1.61
N TRP A 51 -9.25 53.40 -1.33
CA TRP A 51 -8.33 52.30 -1.61
C TRP A 51 -8.59 51.19 -0.59
N TYR A 52 -9.17 50.08 -1.03
CA TYR A 52 -9.37 48.91 -0.17
C TYR A 52 -8.07 48.09 -0.14
N LEU A 53 -7.16 48.47 0.76
CA LEU A 53 -6.10 47.55 1.16
C LEU A 53 -6.73 46.39 1.95
N PRO A 54 -6.35 45.12 1.70
CA PRO A 54 -6.75 44.02 2.59
C PRO A 54 -6.26 44.32 4.01
N GLN A 55 -7.17 44.35 4.99
CA GLN A 55 -6.88 44.91 6.32
C GLN A 55 -5.64 44.28 6.99
N ARG A 56 -5.44 42.96 6.79
CA ARG A 56 -4.26 42.21 7.27
C ARG A 56 -2.92 42.75 6.76
N LEU A 57 -2.84 43.21 5.51
CA LEU A 57 -1.59 43.76 4.93
C LEU A 57 -1.15 45.05 5.63
N TYR A 58 -2.11 45.90 5.99
CA TYR A 58 -1.83 47.12 6.74
C TYR A 58 -1.52 46.82 8.21
N SER A 59 -2.27 45.89 8.83
CA SER A 59 -2.18 45.66 10.28
C SER A 59 -1.04 44.74 10.74
N LEU A 60 -0.60 43.78 9.93
CA LEU A 60 0.55 42.91 10.27
C LEU A 60 1.89 43.45 9.75
N TYR A 61 1.88 44.14 8.60
CA TYR A 61 3.11 44.41 7.83
C TYR A 61 3.33 45.91 7.52
N ASP A 62 2.50 46.82 8.07
CA ASP A 62 2.50 48.28 7.81
C ASP A 62 2.61 48.65 6.31
N TRP A 63 2.04 47.82 5.43
CA TRP A 63 2.27 47.93 4.00
C TRP A 63 1.50 49.11 3.40
N ARG A 64 2.22 50.01 2.71
CA ARG A 64 1.70 51.28 2.18
C ARG A 64 2.11 51.44 0.71
N GLN A 65 1.16 51.23 -0.21
CA GLN A 65 1.38 51.28 -1.67
C GLN A 65 1.79 52.68 -2.16
N GLU A 66 1.48 53.72 -1.40
CA GLU A 66 1.75 55.12 -1.71
C GLU A 66 3.17 55.60 -1.35
N GLN A 67 4.00 54.75 -0.74
CA GLN A 67 5.38 55.10 -0.40
C GLN A 67 6.33 55.06 -1.60
N TYR A 68 7.24 56.03 -1.67
CA TYR A 68 8.29 56.08 -2.68
C TYR A 68 9.44 55.13 -2.33
N SER A 69 9.57 54.03 -3.07
CA SER A 69 10.65 53.04 -2.89
C SER A 69 11.96 53.47 -3.57
N ASN A 70 13.08 53.42 -2.86
CA ASN A 70 14.41 53.66 -3.42
C ASN A 70 15.42 52.59 -2.96
N TYR A 71 15.56 51.52 -3.74
CA TYR A 71 16.41 50.36 -3.43
C TYR A 71 17.94 50.62 -3.55
N ALA A 72 18.36 51.87 -3.74
CA ALA A 72 19.75 52.31 -3.62
C ALA A 72 20.04 53.08 -2.31
N ARG A 73 19.01 53.34 -1.50
CA ARG A 73 19.11 53.91 -0.15
C ARG A 73 18.72 52.88 0.90
N ASP A 74 17.60 52.23 0.66
CA ASP A 74 17.01 51.18 1.48
C ASP A 74 17.22 49.84 0.75
N HIS A 75 17.22 48.70 1.44
CA HIS A 75 17.45 47.41 0.75
C HIS A 75 16.20 46.99 -0.04
N TYR A 76 16.36 46.20 -1.11
CA TYR A 76 15.22 45.58 -1.78
C TYR A 76 14.63 44.47 -0.90
N GLU A 77 13.57 44.81 -0.18
CA GLU A 77 12.70 43.84 0.47
C GLU A 77 11.77 43.22 -0.57
N ARG A 78 11.64 41.88 -0.53
CA ARG A 78 10.66 41.17 -1.36
C ARG A 78 9.25 41.48 -0.85
N TYR A 79 8.25 41.39 -1.73
CA TYR A 79 6.85 41.41 -1.31
C TYR A 79 6.61 40.40 -0.21
N THR A 80 5.89 40.81 0.84
CA THR A 80 5.37 39.88 1.84
C THR A 80 4.41 38.91 1.16
N GLU A 81 4.85 37.66 0.98
CA GLU A 81 3.99 36.59 0.52
C GLU A 81 2.98 36.25 1.63
N VAL A 82 1.84 36.95 1.64
CA VAL A 82 0.72 36.72 2.57
C VAL A 82 0.14 35.30 2.52
N PHE A 83 0.56 34.50 1.55
CA PHE A 83 0.23 33.10 1.42
C PHE A 83 1.22 32.17 2.13
N LEU A 84 2.36 32.63 2.67
CA LEU A 84 3.33 31.77 3.40
C LEU A 84 2.70 31.03 4.58
N GLU A 85 1.77 31.70 5.27
CA GLU A 85 0.94 31.15 6.35
C GLU A 85 -0.06 30.08 5.86
N GLY A 86 -0.23 29.93 4.55
CA GLY A 86 -1.17 29.00 3.92
C GLY A 86 -2.61 29.51 3.85
N SER A 87 -3.52 28.60 3.48
CA SER A 87 -4.96 28.85 3.34
C SER A 87 -5.67 28.75 4.70
N PRO A 88 -6.71 29.58 4.96
CA PRO A 88 -7.55 29.43 6.14
C PRO A 88 -8.50 28.23 5.97
N PHE A 89 -8.58 27.40 7.00
CA PHE A 89 -9.51 26.28 7.12
C PHE A 89 -10.66 26.66 8.05
N TYR A 90 -11.86 26.30 7.65
CA TYR A 90 -13.11 26.53 8.38
C TYR A 90 -13.83 25.21 8.60
N ASP A 91 -14.68 25.13 9.61
CA ASP A 91 -15.56 23.98 9.83
C ASP A 91 -16.81 24.02 8.92
N VAL A 92 -17.68 23.02 9.08
CA VAL A 92 -18.93 22.91 8.31
C VAL A 92 -19.97 23.99 8.61
N TYR A 93 -19.77 24.78 9.66
CA TYR A 93 -20.61 25.93 10.04
C TYR A 93 -20.02 27.27 9.61
N GLY A 94 -18.75 27.29 9.18
CA GLY A 94 -18.01 28.47 8.75
C GLY A 94 -17.15 29.10 9.84
N ASP A 95 -16.99 28.47 11.01
CA ASP A 95 -16.10 28.92 12.06
C ASP A 95 -14.64 28.59 11.72
N TYR A 96 -13.74 29.53 12.03
CA TYR A 96 -12.32 29.42 11.67
C TYR A 96 -11.59 28.42 12.59
N ILE A 97 -10.99 27.39 12.00
CA ILE A 97 -10.21 26.36 12.71
C ILE A 97 -8.74 26.78 12.80
N THR A 98 -8.11 27.03 11.66
CA THR A 98 -6.66 27.25 11.54
C THR A 98 -6.29 27.84 10.18
N GLN A 99 -5.02 28.16 9.95
CA GLN A 99 -4.49 28.60 8.66
C GLN A 99 -3.18 27.84 8.41
N GLY A 100 -3.03 27.27 7.21
CA GLY A 100 -1.90 26.38 6.91
C GLY A 100 -1.95 25.75 5.52
N TRP A 101 -1.16 24.71 5.31
CA TRP A 101 -1.06 24.01 4.03
C TRP A 101 -1.57 22.58 4.16
N LEU A 102 -2.38 22.13 3.20
CA LEU A 102 -2.71 20.71 3.07
C LEU A 102 -1.51 19.99 2.44
N VAL A 103 -0.75 19.25 3.26
CA VAL A 103 0.49 18.58 2.84
C VAL A 103 0.24 17.11 2.47
N TYR A 104 -0.60 16.43 3.25
CA TYR A 104 -1.08 15.07 3.04
C TYR A 104 -2.57 15.05 3.37
N ASP A 105 -3.34 14.29 2.60
CA ASP A 105 -4.73 13.94 2.88
C ASP A 105 -4.98 12.46 2.56
N TRP A 106 -5.80 11.80 3.37
CA TRP A 106 -6.36 10.48 3.09
C TRP A 106 -7.79 10.44 3.62
N THR A 107 -8.73 10.43 2.69
CA THR A 107 -10.17 10.33 2.94
C THR A 107 -10.67 8.95 2.46
N GLU A 108 -11.58 8.33 3.21
CA GLU A 108 -12.34 7.16 2.76
C GLU A 108 -13.84 7.42 2.96
N ASP A 109 -14.51 7.90 1.91
CA ASP A 109 -15.96 8.09 1.86
C ASP A 109 -16.69 6.79 1.49
N TYR A 110 -17.79 6.49 2.18
CA TYR A 110 -18.62 5.29 1.98
C TYR A 110 -20.12 5.57 2.21
N PRO A 111 -21.04 5.04 1.38
CA PRO A 111 -20.81 4.45 0.08
C PRO A 111 -20.68 5.54 -1.00
N GLU A 112 -19.54 5.60 -1.71
CA GLU A 112 -19.29 6.58 -2.77
C GLU A 112 -18.41 5.99 -3.89
N ASP A 113 -18.69 6.36 -5.14
CA ASP A 113 -17.83 6.01 -6.28
C ASP A 113 -16.49 6.75 -6.17
N ASN A 114 -15.39 6.00 -6.17
CA ASN A 114 -14.01 6.47 -5.97
C ASN A 114 -13.76 7.13 -4.60
N GLY A 115 -14.58 6.83 -3.58
CA GLY A 115 -14.54 7.44 -2.25
C GLY A 115 -13.24 7.25 -1.45
N SER A 116 -12.36 6.31 -1.82
CA SER A 116 -11.00 6.24 -1.24
C SER A 116 -10.06 7.16 -1.99
N ILE A 117 -9.59 8.24 -1.35
CA ILE A 117 -8.78 9.30 -1.98
C ILE A 117 -7.52 9.56 -1.14
N ILE A 118 -6.34 9.58 -1.78
CA ILE A 118 -5.09 10.01 -1.14
C ILE A 118 -4.44 11.15 -1.93
N THR A 119 -4.13 12.25 -1.27
CA THR A 119 -3.50 13.44 -1.88
C THR A 119 -2.16 13.74 -1.20
N LYS A 120 -1.05 13.52 -1.92
CA LYS A 120 0.30 13.90 -1.47
C LYS A 120 0.73 15.19 -2.19
N ASN A 121 0.76 16.32 -1.47
CA ASN A 121 1.09 17.64 -2.04
C ASN A 121 2.59 17.74 -2.40
N PRO A 122 3.04 18.53 -3.40
CA PRO A 122 4.48 18.75 -3.66
C PRO A 122 5.33 19.07 -2.43
N ARG A 123 4.76 19.78 -1.44
CA ARG A 123 5.38 20.13 -0.15
C ARG A 123 5.79 18.93 0.69
N PHE A 124 5.04 17.82 0.62
CA PHE A 124 5.33 16.59 1.33
C PHE A 124 6.75 16.08 1.01
N ARG A 125 7.18 16.23 -0.24
CA ARG A 125 8.56 15.98 -0.66
C ARG A 125 9.48 17.18 -0.41
N SER A 126 9.13 18.37 -0.89
CA SER A 126 10.07 19.50 -0.95
C SER A 126 10.32 20.21 0.39
N TRP A 127 9.45 20.06 1.38
CA TRP A 127 9.60 20.64 2.72
C TRP A 127 9.83 19.56 3.79
N PHE A 128 9.26 18.36 3.61
CA PHE A 128 9.25 17.31 4.64
C PHE A 128 9.99 16.01 4.23
N ASN A 129 10.63 15.94 3.06
CA ASN A 129 11.40 14.75 2.61
C ASN A 129 10.62 13.42 2.70
N ASN A 130 9.31 13.46 2.41
CA ASN A 130 8.37 12.35 2.53
C ASN A 130 8.27 11.77 3.96
N LEU A 131 8.36 12.63 5.00
CA LEU A 131 8.10 12.27 6.40
C LEU A 131 7.61 13.46 7.22
N LEU A 132 6.34 13.44 7.64
CA LEU A 132 5.83 14.33 8.68
C LEU A 132 5.89 13.59 10.02
N VAL A 133 6.38 14.26 11.07
CA VAL A 133 6.40 13.76 12.45
C VAL A 133 5.80 14.83 13.37
N SER A 134 4.78 14.43 14.14
CA SER A 134 4.20 15.24 15.20
C SER A 134 4.32 14.47 16.51
N SER A 135 5.02 15.03 17.49
CA SER A 135 5.26 14.37 18.78
C SER A 135 4.90 15.26 19.96
N SER A 136 4.39 14.65 21.03
CA SER A 136 4.14 15.32 22.31
C SER A 136 4.47 14.38 23.48
N HIS A 137 4.80 14.96 24.63
CA HIS A 137 5.04 14.21 25.86
C HIS A 137 4.53 14.98 27.09
N SER A 138 4.13 14.25 28.12
CA SER A 138 3.68 14.82 29.39
C SER A 138 3.98 13.86 30.53
N GLY A 139 4.92 14.22 31.40
CA GLY A 139 5.45 13.32 32.42
C GLY A 139 6.02 12.05 31.80
N GLN A 140 5.42 10.91 32.15
CA GLN A 140 5.78 9.57 31.69
C GLN A 140 5.13 9.17 30.35
N PHE A 141 4.16 9.93 29.85
CA PHE A 141 3.44 9.62 28.62
C PHE A 141 4.09 10.31 27.41
N TYR A 142 4.33 9.54 26.34
CA TYR A 142 4.88 9.99 25.07
C TYR A 142 3.98 9.53 23.92
N SER A 143 3.80 10.39 22.92
CA SER A 143 3.02 10.12 21.70
C SER A 143 3.73 10.66 20.48
N ALA A 144 3.84 9.88 19.41
CA ALA A 144 4.38 10.31 18.12
C ALA A 144 3.49 9.80 16.97
N LEU A 145 2.95 10.72 16.17
CA LEU A 145 2.22 10.45 14.94
C LEU A 145 3.12 10.77 13.75
N MET A 146 3.26 9.82 12.83
CA MET A 146 4.13 9.88 11.65
C MET A 146 3.35 9.55 10.39
N VAL A 147 3.64 10.26 9.29
CA VAL A 147 3.09 10.00 7.96
C VAL A 147 4.22 10.11 6.94
N GLY A 148 4.48 9.07 6.14
CA GLY A 148 5.62 9.06 5.23
C GLY A 148 5.66 7.89 4.25
N ASP A 149 6.36 8.08 3.11
CA ASP A 149 6.53 7.11 2.03
C ASP A 149 7.72 6.14 2.29
N GLY A 150 7.90 5.74 3.55
CA GLY A 150 9.08 5.01 4.00
C GLY A 150 9.42 5.31 5.46
N ILE A 151 8.67 4.72 6.37
CA ILE A 151 8.97 4.65 7.79
C ILE A 151 9.67 3.29 8.04
N ARG A 152 10.79 3.26 8.76
CA ARG A 152 11.41 2.00 9.19
C ARG A 152 10.59 1.46 10.36
N THR A 153 9.87 0.36 10.12
CA THR A 153 8.84 -0.11 11.05
C THR A 153 8.95 -1.61 11.23
N THR A 154 9.11 -2.07 12.47
CA THR A 154 9.02 -3.49 12.83
C THR A 154 8.12 -3.64 14.04
N LEU A 155 7.04 -4.41 13.89
CA LEU A 155 6.22 -4.85 15.01
C LEU A 155 6.86 -6.08 15.63
N THR A 156 6.95 -7.19 14.89
CA THR A 156 7.70 -8.40 15.27
C THR A 156 8.22 -9.13 14.01
N PRO A 157 9.29 -9.96 14.13
CA PRO A 157 9.84 -10.73 13.01
C PRO A 157 8.82 -11.62 12.29
N LEU A 158 7.90 -12.27 13.01
CA LEU A 158 6.88 -13.14 12.40
C LEU A 158 5.54 -12.43 12.11
N THR A 159 5.45 -11.09 12.09
CA THR A 159 4.18 -10.43 11.68
C THR A 159 4.33 -9.21 10.80
N PHE A 160 5.26 -8.30 11.08
CA PHE A 160 5.48 -7.09 10.29
C PHE A 160 6.86 -6.51 10.53
N SER A 161 7.65 -6.39 9.47
CA SER A 161 8.96 -5.73 9.45
C SER A 161 9.20 -5.16 8.05
N LYS A 162 9.38 -3.85 7.94
CA LYS A 162 9.69 -3.18 6.67
C LYS A 162 10.84 -2.19 6.81
N PRO A 163 11.79 -2.13 5.84
CA PRO A 163 12.63 -0.95 5.62
C PRO A 163 11.77 0.29 5.35
N ARG A 164 10.70 0.12 4.58
CA ARG A 164 9.98 1.20 3.90
C ARG A 164 8.47 1.06 3.98
N PHE A 165 7.87 1.33 5.14
CA PHE A 165 6.42 1.44 5.27
C PHE A 165 5.91 2.79 4.69
N ASP A 166 5.08 2.74 3.63
CA ASP A 166 4.29 3.89 3.15
C ASP A 166 2.95 3.92 3.90
N GLY A 167 2.68 4.98 4.66
CA GLY A 167 1.43 5.12 5.43
C GLY A 167 1.54 5.98 6.67
N ILE A 168 0.66 5.70 7.63
CA ILE A 168 0.54 6.37 8.93
C ILE A 168 0.99 5.41 10.04
N GLN A 169 1.89 5.87 10.93
CA GLN A 169 2.27 5.19 12.17
C GLN A 169 1.98 6.09 13.37
N TRP A 170 1.32 5.54 14.41
CA TRP A 170 1.10 6.22 15.68
C TRP A 170 1.67 5.39 16.83
N ASP A 171 2.71 5.92 17.48
CA ASP A 171 3.33 5.35 18.66
C ASP A 171 2.86 6.05 19.93
N LEU A 172 2.59 5.26 20.96
CA LEU A 172 2.18 5.66 22.31
C LEU A 172 3.02 4.87 23.31
N THR A 173 3.67 5.52 24.28
CA THR A 173 4.45 4.80 25.30
C THR A 173 4.42 5.47 26.68
N THR A 174 4.63 4.62 27.69
CA THR A 174 4.66 4.89 29.13
C THR A 174 5.62 3.91 29.80
N ASP A 175 6.01 4.16 31.06
CA ASP A 175 6.90 3.29 31.86
C ASP A 175 6.54 1.79 31.86
N LYS A 176 5.27 1.43 31.60
CA LYS A 176 4.79 0.04 31.61
C LYS A 176 4.14 -0.44 30.32
N TYR A 177 3.57 0.45 29.52
CA TYR A 177 2.78 0.10 28.34
C TYR A 177 3.30 0.85 27.11
N ALA A 178 3.55 0.12 26.03
CA ALA A 178 3.80 0.68 24.70
C ALA A 178 2.76 0.15 23.71
N LEU A 179 2.37 0.98 22.75
CA LEU A 179 1.36 0.68 21.74
C LEU A 179 1.73 1.41 20.44
N THR A 180 2.01 0.63 19.39
CA THR A 180 2.18 1.12 18.02
C THR A 180 0.95 0.74 17.21
N MET A 181 0.42 1.67 16.40
CA MET A 181 -0.63 1.44 15.40
C MET A 181 -0.13 1.84 14.02
N LEU A 182 -0.45 1.06 12.99
CA LEU A 182 -0.14 1.33 11.57
C LEU A 182 -1.42 1.32 10.74
N SER A 183 -1.54 2.24 9.79
CA SER A 183 -2.62 2.28 8.81
C SER A 183 -2.10 2.72 7.45
N SER A 184 -2.49 2.03 6.37
CA SER A 184 -2.10 2.40 5.00
C SER A 184 -3.05 1.85 3.95
N ARG A 185 -3.29 2.59 2.86
CA ARG A 185 -3.89 2.04 1.63
C ARG A 185 -2.78 1.49 0.73
N VAL A 186 -2.36 0.26 1.02
CA VAL A 186 -1.17 -0.37 0.42
C VAL A 186 -1.26 -0.60 -1.10
N SER A 187 -2.47 -0.64 -1.66
CA SER A 187 -2.69 -0.52 -3.10
C SER A 187 -2.84 0.95 -3.49
N ASN A 188 -2.17 1.39 -4.56
CA ASN A 188 -2.35 2.74 -5.11
C ASN A 188 -2.11 3.82 -4.03
N THR A 189 -0.98 3.77 -3.29
CA THR A 189 -0.71 4.62 -2.11
C THR A 189 -0.68 6.13 -2.38
N GLY A 190 -0.76 6.54 -3.65
CA GLY A 190 -0.76 7.93 -4.10
C GLY A 190 0.64 8.40 -4.45
N GLU A 191 0.83 8.87 -5.69
CA GLU A 191 2.05 9.60 -6.06
C GLU A 191 2.00 11.04 -5.54
N ILE A 192 3.18 11.61 -5.28
CA ILE A 192 3.32 13.03 -4.94
C ILE A 192 2.98 13.87 -6.18
N SER A 193 1.90 14.64 -6.08
CA SER A 193 1.38 15.47 -7.17
C SER A 193 2.46 16.39 -7.76
N SER A 194 2.39 16.61 -9.07
CA SER A 194 3.24 17.57 -9.79
C SER A 194 2.89 19.03 -9.53
N SER A 195 1.72 19.31 -8.94
CA SER A 195 1.27 20.68 -8.63
C SER A 195 0.41 20.74 -7.36
N GLU A 196 0.28 21.93 -6.78
CA GLU A 196 -0.47 22.17 -5.55
C GLU A 196 -1.99 22.05 -5.70
N VAL A 197 -2.48 21.97 -6.95
CA VAL A 197 -3.90 21.87 -7.33
C VAL A 197 -4.19 20.53 -8.04
N GLY A 198 -3.25 19.58 -7.97
CA GLY A 198 -3.49 18.21 -8.47
C GLY A 198 -4.44 17.46 -7.54
N GLY A 199 -5.39 16.73 -8.13
CA GLY A 199 -6.31 15.86 -7.38
C GLY A 199 -5.59 14.65 -6.76
N GLY A 200 -6.19 14.09 -5.72
CA GLY A 200 -5.72 12.85 -5.10
C GLY A 200 -5.90 11.62 -6.01
N VAL A 201 -5.12 10.58 -5.74
CA VAL A 201 -5.30 9.26 -6.37
C VAL A 201 -6.51 8.59 -5.73
N GLN A 202 -7.56 8.39 -6.53
CA GLN A 202 -8.82 7.81 -6.11
C GLN A 202 -8.89 6.31 -6.45
N ALA A 203 -9.72 5.53 -5.75
CA ALA A 203 -9.95 4.11 -6.05
C ALA A 203 -11.30 3.60 -5.53
N ASN A 204 -12.05 2.83 -6.35
CA ASN A 204 -13.19 2.03 -5.89
C ASN A 204 -12.73 0.81 -5.10
N THR A 205 -11.85 0.01 -5.72
CA THR A 205 -11.35 -1.27 -5.17
C THR A 205 -9.90 -1.11 -4.75
N PHE A 206 -9.62 -1.31 -3.46
CA PHE A 206 -8.31 -1.06 -2.86
C PHE A 206 -8.04 -2.04 -1.72
N THR A 207 -6.82 -2.09 -1.20
CA THR A 207 -6.42 -2.85 -0.02
C THR A 207 -5.96 -1.91 1.06
N THR A 208 -6.58 -2.02 2.24
CA THR A 208 -6.17 -1.28 3.44
C THR A 208 -5.45 -2.23 4.39
N LEU A 209 -4.23 -1.86 4.78
CA LEU A 209 -3.48 -2.44 5.88
C LEU A 209 -3.86 -1.74 7.18
N MET A 210 -4.18 -2.52 8.20
CA MET A 210 -4.30 -2.09 9.59
C MET A 210 -3.45 -3.03 10.45
N ALA A 211 -2.58 -2.47 11.28
CA ALA A 211 -1.77 -3.25 12.22
C ALA A 211 -1.62 -2.55 13.56
N ALA A 212 -1.37 -3.32 14.62
CA ALA A 212 -1.06 -2.78 15.95
C ALA A 212 -0.20 -3.76 16.75
N ARG A 213 0.72 -3.25 17.56
CA ARG A 213 1.42 -4.04 18.59
C ARG A 213 1.28 -3.36 19.95
N GLY A 214 0.73 -4.07 20.92
CA GLY A 214 0.74 -3.68 22.33
C GLY A 214 1.80 -4.47 23.09
N ARG A 215 2.58 -3.80 23.93
CA ARG A 215 3.57 -4.41 24.82
C ARG A 215 3.34 -3.97 26.27
N VAL A 216 3.44 -4.91 27.20
CA VAL A 216 3.31 -4.71 28.65
C VAL A 216 4.57 -5.19 29.36
N GLN A 217 5.19 -4.33 30.15
CA GLN A 217 6.29 -4.68 31.04
C GLN A 217 5.76 -5.33 32.33
N VAL A 218 6.34 -6.45 32.75
CA VAL A 218 5.88 -7.30 33.85
C VAL A 218 7.02 -7.48 34.86
N GLY A 219 7.15 -6.50 35.77
CA GLY A 219 8.35 -6.36 36.59
C GLY A 219 9.56 -5.97 35.75
N ASP A 220 10.75 -6.03 36.35
CA ASP A 220 11.94 -5.42 35.75
C ASP A 220 12.61 -6.33 34.69
N PHE A 221 12.20 -7.60 34.62
CA PHE A 221 12.88 -8.66 33.86
C PHE A 221 12.08 -9.27 32.71
N ALA A 222 10.77 -9.01 32.59
CA ALA A 222 9.92 -9.64 31.58
C ALA A 222 9.00 -8.66 30.86
N ALA A 223 8.73 -8.92 29.58
CA ALA A 223 7.75 -8.20 28.77
C ALA A 223 6.90 -9.18 27.95
N LEU A 224 5.61 -8.88 27.87
CA LEU A 224 4.64 -9.58 27.04
C LEU A 224 4.19 -8.65 25.91
N GLY A 225 4.11 -9.16 24.69
CA GLY A 225 3.57 -8.44 23.53
C GLY A 225 2.46 -9.21 22.84
N ALA A 226 1.57 -8.47 22.18
CA ALA A 226 0.54 -9.00 21.30
C ALA A 226 0.44 -8.12 20.05
N THR A 227 0.41 -8.76 18.89
CA THR A 227 0.47 -8.09 17.58
C THR A 227 -0.69 -8.53 16.70
N PHE A 228 -1.31 -7.56 16.02
CA PHE A 228 -2.34 -7.74 15.01
C PHE A 228 -1.83 -7.13 13.71
N VAL A 229 -1.99 -7.84 12.59
CA VAL A 229 -1.72 -7.31 11.24
C VAL A 229 -2.84 -7.79 10.32
N ASN A 230 -3.40 -6.92 9.49
CA ASN A 230 -4.43 -7.30 8.53
C ASN A 230 -4.34 -6.40 7.29
N ALA A 231 -4.15 -7.00 6.12
CA ALA A 231 -4.35 -6.33 4.83
C ALA A 231 -5.53 -7.00 4.12
N ALA A 232 -6.54 -6.22 3.76
CA ALA A 232 -7.79 -6.73 3.21
C ALA A 232 -8.35 -5.82 2.11
N HIS A 233 -8.92 -6.44 1.08
CA HIS A 233 -9.62 -5.75 0.00
C HIS A 233 -10.89 -5.04 0.50
N ARG A 234 -11.13 -3.83 0.00
CA ARG A 234 -12.27 -2.96 0.29
C ARG A 234 -12.86 -2.38 -0.99
N ASN A 235 -14.11 -1.96 -0.89
CA ASN A 235 -14.90 -1.33 -1.94
C ASN A 235 -15.59 -0.08 -1.39
N SER A 236 -15.25 1.11 -1.90
CA SER A 236 -15.87 2.37 -1.46
C SER A 236 -17.35 2.46 -1.81
N ASN A 237 -17.80 1.73 -2.86
CA ASN A 237 -19.19 1.72 -3.31
C ASN A 237 -20.14 0.99 -2.34
N LEU A 238 -19.61 0.29 -1.33
CA LEU A 238 -20.38 -0.40 -0.30
C LEU A 238 -20.31 0.37 1.03
N PRO A 239 -21.34 0.30 1.89
CA PRO A 239 -21.25 0.83 3.24
C PRO A 239 -20.01 0.32 4.00
N PHE A 240 -19.43 1.16 4.86
CA PHE A 240 -18.28 0.77 5.68
C PHE A 240 -18.53 -0.49 6.54
N GLY A 241 -19.77 -0.71 6.98
CA GLY A 241 -20.16 -1.89 7.75
C GLY A 241 -20.09 -3.21 6.97
N ASP A 242 -20.22 -3.17 5.64
CA ASP A 242 -20.16 -4.35 4.77
C ASP A 242 -18.72 -4.68 4.34
N ASN A 243 -17.77 -3.75 4.55
CA ASN A 243 -16.35 -3.90 4.27
C ASN A 243 -15.64 -4.75 5.34
N SER A 244 -15.78 -6.08 5.22
CA SER A 244 -15.23 -7.08 6.14
C SER A 244 -13.70 -7.03 6.30
N LEU A 245 -13.19 -7.28 7.51
CA LEU A 245 -11.74 -7.47 7.78
C LEU A 245 -11.16 -8.76 7.14
N SER A 246 -12.01 -9.68 6.67
CA SER A 246 -11.61 -10.80 5.80
C SER A 246 -11.48 -10.39 4.32
N GLY A 247 -11.68 -9.10 4.02
CA GLY A 247 -11.79 -8.56 2.68
C GLY A 247 -13.07 -8.96 1.95
N LEU A 248 -13.22 -8.48 0.73
CA LEU A 248 -14.29 -8.82 -0.22
C LEU A 248 -13.75 -8.74 -1.66
N LEU A 249 -14.49 -9.29 -2.63
CA LEU A 249 -14.18 -9.14 -4.05
C LEU A 249 -15.05 -8.03 -4.65
N SER A 250 -14.45 -7.16 -5.44
CA SER A 250 -15.12 -6.05 -6.10
C SER A 250 -14.46 -5.70 -7.43
N GLY A 251 -15.15 -4.91 -8.25
CA GLY A 251 -14.66 -4.52 -9.58
C GLY A 251 -14.33 -5.73 -10.47
N PRO A 252 -13.25 -5.70 -11.24
CA PRO A 252 -12.86 -6.78 -12.16
C PRO A 252 -12.66 -8.16 -11.52
N MET A 253 -12.36 -8.23 -10.22
CA MET A 253 -12.25 -9.52 -9.52
C MET A 253 -13.60 -10.23 -9.38
N ASN A 254 -14.70 -9.48 -9.21
CA ASN A 254 -16.03 -10.04 -8.98
C ASN A 254 -16.99 -9.95 -10.18
N ALA A 255 -16.63 -9.24 -11.26
CA ALA A 255 -17.39 -9.24 -12.52
C ALA A 255 -17.28 -10.59 -13.26
N ASP A 256 -18.28 -11.00 -14.05
CA ASP A 256 -18.41 -12.33 -14.68
C ASP A 256 -18.41 -13.51 -13.68
N PHE A 257 -18.70 -14.71 -14.19
CA PHE A 257 -18.89 -15.93 -13.41
C PHE A 257 -17.67 -16.87 -13.47
N VAL A 258 -17.60 -17.82 -12.53
CA VAL A 258 -16.67 -18.96 -12.62
C VAL A 258 -17.25 -19.97 -13.61
N ARG A 259 -16.57 -20.14 -14.75
CA ARG A 259 -16.97 -21.03 -15.86
C ARG A 259 -16.12 -22.28 -15.93
N SER A 260 -14.87 -22.20 -15.45
CA SER A 260 -13.99 -23.36 -15.35
C SER A 260 -13.11 -23.27 -14.11
N ILE A 261 -12.82 -24.42 -13.51
CA ILE A 261 -11.83 -24.56 -12.44
C ILE A 261 -10.85 -25.64 -12.86
N VAL A 262 -9.56 -25.36 -12.73
CA VAL A 262 -8.49 -26.33 -13.00
C VAL A 262 -7.71 -26.56 -11.71
N VAL A 263 -7.63 -27.82 -11.29
CA VAL A 263 -6.84 -28.25 -10.14
C VAL A 263 -5.58 -28.95 -10.64
N ARG A 264 -4.42 -28.51 -10.16
CA ARG A 264 -3.12 -29.12 -10.39
C ARG A 264 -2.71 -29.89 -9.14
N ILE A 265 -2.30 -31.14 -9.31
CA ILE A 265 -1.78 -32.01 -8.26
C ILE A 265 -0.40 -32.47 -8.69
N SER A 266 0.63 -32.12 -7.92
CA SER A 266 2.02 -32.53 -8.18
C SER A 266 2.65 -33.14 -6.93
N ASP A 267 3.84 -33.69 -7.10
CA ASP A 267 4.80 -33.85 -6.01
C ASP A 267 5.04 -32.49 -5.30
N ASP A 268 5.37 -32.52 -4.00
CA ASP A 268 5.80 -31.34 -3.23
C ASP A 268 7.32 -31.36 -2.93
N SER A 269 7.97 -32.54 -3.08
CA SER A 269 9.43 -32.74 -3.03
C SER A 269 9.98 -33.33 -4.35
N PRO A 270 9.72 -32.70 -5.52
CA PRO A 270 10.00 -33.29 -6.84
C PRO A 270 11.47 -33.61 -7.12
N GLU A 271 12.41 -33.10 -6.33
CA GLU A 271 13.85 -33.31 -6.45
C GLU A 271 14.28 -34.77 -6.19
N ASP A 272 13.51 -35.53 -5.41
CA ASP A 272 13.88 -36.91 -5.06
C ASP A 272 13.31 -37.99 -6.02
N GLY A 273 12.25 -37.65 -6.75
CA GLY A 273 11.65 -38.49 -7.81
C GLY A 273 10.93 -39.75 -7.34
N GLU A 274 10.75 -39.97 -6.02
CA GLU A 274 10.16 -41.19 -5.47
C GLU A 274 8.98 -40.87 -4.54
N GLY A 275 7.77 -41.30 -4.90
CA GLY A 275 6.67 -41.37 -3.94
C GLY A 275 5.91 -40.06 -3.72
N GLY A 276 5.82 -39.20 -4.72
CA GLY A 276 4.89 -38.07 -4.75
C GLY A 276 3.41 -38.45 -4.83
N ALA A 277 2.59 -37.44 -5.08
CA ALA A 277 1.14 -37.43 -4.96
C ALA A 277 0.39 -38.61 -5.59
N LEU A 278 -0.48 -39.23 -4.80
CA LEU A 278 -1.39 -40.29 -5.23
C LEU A 278 -2.85 -39.82 -5.12
N LEU A 279 -3.51 -39.62 -6.26
CA LEU A 279 -4.94 -39.32 -6.37
C LEU A 279 -5.75 -40.60 -6.56
N SER A 280 -6.61 -40.93 -5.59
CA SER A 280 -7.51 -42.10 -5.66
C SER A 280 -8.92 -41.78 -6.17
N ARG A 281 -9.45 -40.58 -5.89
CA ARG A 281 -10.79 -40.15 -6.29
C ARG A 281 -10.94 -38.64 -6.19
N TRP A 282 -11.78 -38.06 -7.04
CA TRP A 282 -12.27 -36.69 -6.95
C TRP A 282 -13.79 -36.64 -6.73
N ARG A 283 -14.26 -35.47 -6.30
CA ARG A 283 -15.66 -35.02 -6.21
C ARG A 283 -15.68 -33.49 -6.36
N ILE A 284 -16.79 -32.96 -6.86
CA ILE A 284 -17.11 -31.53 -6.83
C ILE A 284 -18.44 -31.33 -6.12
N PHE A 285 -18.54 -30.25 -5.35
CA PHE A 285 -19.76 -29.82 -4.68
C PHE A 285 -20.10 -28.38 -5.06
N ILE A 286 -21.37 -28.12 -5.35
CA ILE A 286 -21.94 -26.81 -5.68
C ILE A 286 -22.90 -26.46 -4.55
N ASP A 287 -22.65 -25.35 -3.86
CA ASP A 287 -23.38 -24.83 -2.69
C ASP A 287 -23.60 -25.80 -1.49
N GLY A 288 -23.15 -27.06 -1.61
CA GLY A 288 -23.27 -28.13 -0.63
C GLY A 288 -23.52 -29.51 -1.27
N VAL A 289 -24.26 -29.53 -2.39
CA VAL A 289 -24.73 -30.72 -3.15
C VAL A 289 -23.60 -31.31 -4.02
N GLU A 290 -23.59 -32.61 -4.31
CA GLU A 290 -22.49 -33.30 -5.03
C GLU A 290 -22.72 -33.44 -6.54
N HIS A 291 -22.12 -32.56 -7.35
CA HIS A 291 -22.24 -32.52 -8.82
C HIS A 291 -21.16 -33.34 -9.55
N THR A 292 -20.83 -34.52 -9.02
CA THR A 292 -19.80 -35.39 -9.59
C THR A 292 -20.33 -36.31 -10.70
N GLY A 293 -21.64 -36.24 -11.00
CA GLY A 293 -22.28 -37.01 -12.08
C GLY A 293 -22.48 -36.24 -13.39
N ASP A 294 -22.66 -34.92 -13.28
CA ASP A 294 -22.81 -33.93 -14.35
C ASP A 294 -21.49 -33.21 -14.62
N ILE A 295 -20.88 -32.57 -13.61
CA ILE A 295 -19.60 -31.85 -13.76
C ILE A 295 -18.42 -32.85 -13.65
N VAL A 296 -18.23 -33.64 -14.71
CA VAL A 296 -17.15 -34.62 -14.81
C VAL A 296 -15.85 -33.96 -15.32
N PRO A 297 -14.76 -33.92 -14.53
CA PRO A 297 -13.53 -33.27 -14.97
C PRO A 297 -12.81 -34.05 -16.09
N VAL A 298 -12.21 -33.31 -17.01
CA VAL A 298 -11.18 -33.83 -17.91
C VAL A 298 -9.91 -34.08 -17.09
N VAL A 299 -9.36 -35.30 -17.18
CA VAL A 299 -8.20 -35.73 -16.39
C VAL A 299 -7.00 -35.91 -17.30
N GLU A 300 -5.99 -35.07 -17.12
CA GLU A 300 -4.76 -35.06 -17.92
C GLU A 300 -3.52 -35.32 -17.03
N GLY A 301 -2.48 -35.90 -17.61
CA GLY A 301 -1.23 -36.21 -16.91
C GLY A 301 -1.33 -37.34 -15.89
N GLY A 302 -0.22 -37.55 -15.17
CA GLY A 302 -0.01 -38.63 -14.20
C GLY A 302 0.00 -40.05 -14.77
N ILE A 303 0.47 -41.00 -13.96
CA ILE A 303 0.58 -42.41 -14.30
C ILE A 303 -0.51 -43.19 -13.56
N ARG A 304 -1.40 -43.86 -14.31
CA ARG A 304 -2.46 -44.70 -13.72
C ARG A 304 -1.89 -46.01 -13.19
N ARG A 305 -1.98 -46.23 -11.88
CA ARG A 305 -1.43 -47.42 -11.19
C ARG A 305 -2.40 -47.91 -10.11
N GLY A 306 -2.79 -49.18 -10.17
CA GLY A 306 -3.62 -49.83 -9.13
C GLY A 306 -5.05 -49.28 -8.96
N GLY A 307 -5.52 -48.41 -9.87
CA GLY A 307 -6.81 -47.71 -9.75
C GLY A 307 -6.67 -46.25 -9.31
N ALA A 308 -5.52 -45.85 -8.79
CA ALA A 308 -5.15 -44.46 -8.54
C ALA A 308 -4.39 -43.86 -9.74
N ILE A 309 -4.18 -42.54 -9.68
CA ILE A 309 -3.30 -41.79 -10.58
C ILE A 309 -2.16 -41.22 -9.72
N VAL A 310 -0.92 -41.40 -10.16
CA VAL A 310 0.28 -40.96 -9.43
C VAL A 310 1.00 -39.87 -10.21
N ALA A 311 1.42 -38.82 -9.51
CA ALA A 311 2.43 -37.85 -9.95
C ALA A 311 3.67 -38.03 -9.06
N SER A 312 4.86 -37.98 -9.62
CA SER A 312 6.11 -38.03 -8.86
C SER A 312 7.22 -37.32 -9.63
N GLY A 313 8.13 -36.65 -8.92
CA GLY A 313 9.09 -35.75 -9.56
C GLY A 313 8.39 -34.67 -10.38
N THR A 314 8.77 -34.53 -11.65
CA THR A 314 8.19 -33.53 -12.56
C THR A 314 6.81 -33.89 -13.13
N ASP A 315 6.27 -35.08 -12.86
CA ASP A 315 4.92 -35.45 -13.32
C ASP A 315 3.84 -34.65 -12.57
N VAL A 316 2.74 -34.38 -13.27
CA VAL A 316 1.62 -33.57 -12.77
C VAL A 316 0.30 -34.23 -13.21
N ILE A 317 -0.71 -34.19 -12.33
CA ILE A 317 -2.11 -34.52 -12.66
C ILE A 317 -2.90 -33.21 -12.73
N THR A 318 -3.67 -33.04 -13.79
CA THR A 318 -4.56 -31.88 -14.00
C THR A 318 -6.01 -32.37 -14.05
N LEU A 319 -6.88 -31.73 -13.27
CA LEU A 319 -8.33 -31.95 -13.27
C LEU A 319 -9.02 -30.67 -13.73
N THR A 320 -9.56 -30.66 -14.94
CA THR A 320 -10.25 -29.51 -15.55
C THR A 320 -11.77 -29.70 -15.47
N TYR A 321 -12.43 -28.94 -14.60
CA TYR A 321 -13.88 -28.91 -14.43
C TYR A 321 -14.48 -27.78 -15.28
N ASN A 322 -15.51 -28.08 -16.07
CA ASN A 322 -16.31 -27.09 -16.77
C ASN A 322 -17.60 -26.83 -15.97
N ILE A 323 -17.73 -25.64 -15.40
CA ILE A 323 -18.86 -25.27 -14.54
C ILE A 323 -20.12 -24.96 -15.37
N GLU A 324 -19.95 -24.65 -16.66
CA GLU A 324 -21.08 -24.50 -17.61
C GLU A 324 -21.80 -25.85 -17.91
N ASP A 325 -21.27 -27.00 -17.46
CA ASP A 325 -21.93 -28.32 -17.56
C ASP A 325 -22.85 -28.64 -16.34
N PHE A 326 -22.99 -27.73 -15.39
CA PHE A 326 -23.89 -27.87 -14.23
C PHE A 326 -25.34 -28.16 -14.65
N SER A 327 -25.96 -29.16 -14.01
CA SER A 327 -27.37 -29.50 -14.20
C SER A 327 -28.09 -29.56 -12.85
N PRO A 328 -29.09 -28.68 -12.59
CA PRO A 328 -29.74 -28.63 -11.28
C PRO A 328 -30.49 -29.92 -10.95
N SER A 329 -30.33 -30.37 -9.71
CA SER A 329 -30.97 -31.56 -9.14
C SER A 329 -32.19 -31.20 -8.29
N THR A 330 -32.85 -32.22 -7.71
CA THR A 330 -33.94 -32.00 -6.74
C THR A 330 -33.47 -31.61 -5.34
N GLU A 331 -32.15 -31.55 -5.09
CA GLU A 331 -31.55 -31.12 -3.81
C GLU A 331 -31.02 -29.68 -3.85
N ASP A 332 -30.97 -29.06 -5.04
CA ASP A 332 -30.44 -27.71 -5.26
C ASP A 332 -31.46 -26.61 -4.99
N ALA A 333 -30.93 -25.41 -4.72
CA ALA A 333 -31.71 -24.19 -4.52
C ALA A 333 -31.57 -23.18 -5.68
N ILE A 334 -30.82 -23.54 -6.73
CA ILE A 334 -30.47 -22.71 -7.90
C ILE A 334 -30.79 -23.42 -9.21
N ASP A 335 -31.15 -22.67 -10.25
CA ASP A 335 -31.50 -23.21 -11.59
C ASP A 335 -30.37 -23.01 -12.65
N ASP A 336 -29.43 -22.08 -12.43
CA ASP A 336 -28.34 -21.71 -13.36
C ASP A 336 -26.99 -21.63 -12.61
N PHE A 337 -25.88 -22.02 -13.25
CA PHE A 337 -24.52 -21.94 -12.68
C PHE A 337 -24.09 -20.50 -12.28
N ARG A 338 -24.78 -19.49 -12.79
CA ARG A 338 -24.60 -18.06 -12.46
C ARG A 338 -25.11 -17.69 -11.07
N GLU A 339 -25.90 -18.55 -10.44
CA GLU A 339 -26.45 -18.34 -9.10
C GLU A 339 -25.60 -18.98 -7.99
N ILE A 340 -24.53 -19.72 -8.35
CA ILE A 340 -23.65 -20.41 -7.42
C ILE A 340 -23.00 -19.44 -6.40
N GLU A 341 -23.13 -19.74 -5.11
CA GLU A 341 -22.47 -19.01 -4.01
C GLU A 341 -21.09 -19.59 -3.67
N ARG A 342 -20.85 -20.88 -3.95
CA ARG A 342 -19.71 -21.66 -3.49
C ARG A 342 -19.46 -22.90 -4.36
N ILE A 343 -18.18 -23.09 -4.73
CA ILE A 343 -17.70 -24.37 -5.26
C ILE A 343 -16.65 -24.97 -4.33
N GLU A 344 -16.81 -26.24 -3.97
CA GLU A 344 -15.87 -27.01 -3.16
C GLU A 344 -15.40 -28.26 -3.91
N ILE A 345 -14.10 -28.56 -3.87
CA ILE A 345 -13.51 -29.74 -4.51
C ILE A 345 -13.04 -30.72 -3.43
N GLY A 346 -13.45 -31.97 -3.57
CA GLY A 346 -13.12 -33.07 -2.67
C GLY A 346 -12.16 -34.06 -3.33
N LEU A 347 -10.95 -34.23 -2.79
CA LEU A 347 -9.93 -35.14 -3.31
C LEU A 347 -9.59 -36.21 -2.26
N VAL A 348 -9.47 -37.47 -2.69
CA VAL A 348 -8.82 -38.53 -1.90
C VAL A 348 -7.37 -38.60 -2.33
N LEU A 349 -6.49 -38.08 -1.46
CA LEU A 349 -5.05 -37.94 -1.70
C LEU A 349 -4.26 -38.81 -0.72
N ALA A 350 -3.04 -39.16 -1.10
CA ALA A 350 -2.02 -39.74 -0.25
C ALA A 350 -0.63 -39.35 -0.77
N ASN A 351 0.42 -39.73 -0.03
CA ASN A 351 1.82 -39.44 -0.28
C ASN A 351 2.17 -37.93 -0.19
N ASP A 352 3.34 -37.52 -0.66
CA ASP A 352 3.78 -36.13 -0.70
C ASP A 352 3.09 -35.40 -1.87
N TYR A 353 2.13 -34.54 -1.54
CA TYR A 353 1.28 -33.89 -2.54
C TYR A 353 1.25 -32.37 -2.35
N LYS A 354 1.23 -31.68 -3.49
CA LYS A 354 0.90 -30.27 -3.61
C LYS A 354 -0.37 -30.12 -4.42
N VAL A 355 -1.35 -29.37 -3.91
CA VAL A 355 -2.58 -29.05 -4.64
C VAL A 355 -2.65 -27.54 -4.85
N GLU A 356 -2.78 -27.15 -6.11
CA GLU A 356 -2.98 -25.76 -6.52
C GLU A 356 -4.24 -25.66 -7.39
N VAL A 357 -4.92 -24.52 -7.34
CA VAL A 357 -6.16 -24.28 -8.11
C VAL A 357 -6.05 -23.00 -8.93
N THR A 358 -6.79 -22.94 -10.03
CA THR A 358 -6.99 -21.75 -10.88
C THR A 358 -8.37 -21.79 -11.55
N SER A 359 -8.75 -20.70 -12.21
CA SER A 359 -10.03 -20.56 -12.91
C SER A 359 -9.92 -19.52 -14.03
N ASN A 360 -10.99 -19.34 -14.82
CA ASN A 360 -11.13 -18.20 -15.74
C ASN A 360 -11.07 -16.81 -15.06
N LYS A 361 -11.18 -16.75 -13.71
CA LYS A 361 -11.07 -15.54 -12.90
C LYS A 361 -9.69 -15.33 -12.27
N GLN A 362 -8.82 -16.34 -12.24
CA GLN A 362 -7.52 -16.29 -11.55
C GLN A 362 -6.36 -16.30 -12.56
N THR A 363 -6.18 -15.17 -13.24
CA THR A 363 -5.31 -15.06 -14.42
C THR A 363 -4.24 -13.98 -14.30
N ASN A 364 -3.33 -13.94 -15.27
CA ASN A 364 -2.36 -12.86 -15.44
C ASN A 364 -2.81 -11.79 -16.45
N ASN A 365 -1.95 -10.79 -16.68
CA ASN A 365 -2.18 -9.69 -17.63
C ASN A 365 -2.34 -10.13 -19.11
N LEU A 366 -2.11 -11.42 -19.43
CA LEU A 366 -2.38 -12.01 -20.75
C LEU A 366 -3.61 -12.95 -20.75
N GLY A 367 -4.37 -13.01 -19.66
CA GLY A 367 -5.49 -13.94 -19.49
C GLY A 367 -5.08 -15.40 -19.30
N THR A 368 -3.79 -15.68 -19.09
CA THR A 368 -3.31 -17.05 -18.82
C THR A 368 -3.65 -17.45 -17.38
N PRO A 369 -4.17 -18.67 -17.11
CA PRO A 369 -4.46 -19.13 -15.75
C PRO A 369 -3.20 -19.20 -14.88
N VAL A 370 -3.29 -18.67 -13.66
CA VAL A 370 -2.24 -18.71 -12.64
C VAL A 370 -2.69 -19.65 -11.52
N PHE A 371 -1.85 -20.61 -11.13
CA PHE A 371 -2.15 -21.59 -10.09
C PHE A 371 -1.71 -21.08 -8.71
N LEU A 372 -2.60 -21.17 -7.71
CA LEU A 372 -2.31 -20.82 -6.31
C LEU A 372 -2.50 -22.04 -5.38
N PRO A 373 -1.59 -22.27 -4.41
CA PRO A 373 -1.66 -23.42 -3.51
C PRO A 373 -2.84 -23.33 -2.54
N VAL A 374 -3.53 -24.45 -2.33
CA VAL A 374 -4.71 -24.58 -1.45
C VAL A 374 -4.57 -25.66 -0.38
N LEU A 375 -3.70 -26.65 -0.61
CA LEU A 375 -3.44 -27.76 0.29
C LEU A 375 -2.06 -28.38 -0.04
N ARG A 376 -1.29 -28.75 0.98
CA ARG A 376 -0.02 -29.50 0.87
C ARG A 376 -0.03 -30.72 1.80
N ALA A 377 0.92 -31.63 1.62
CA ALA A 377 1.16 -32.74 2.53
C ALA A 377 1.94 -32.27 3.79
N ALA A 378 1.75 -32.99 4.90
CA ALA A 378 2.47 -32.72 6.15
C ALA A 378 3.86 -33.37 6.12
N GLY A 379 4.72 -32.86 5.24
CA GLY A 379 6.04 -33.42 4.94
C GLY A 379 6.00 -34.62 3.99
N ASN A 380 7.19 -35.03 3.58
CA ASN A 380 7.41 -36.01 2.51
C ASN A 380 7.08 -37.45 2.97
N VAL A 381 5.85 -37.88 2.67
CA VAL A 381 5.29 -39.21 2.98
C VAL A 381 5.24 -40.05 1.71
N LYS A 382 5.70 -41.31 1.74
CA LYS A 382 5.85 -42.14 0.53
C LYS A 382 5.11 -43.48 0.54
N ASP A 383 4.51 -43.85 1.67
CA ASP A 383 3.98 -45.19 1.96
C ASP A 383 2.44 -45.26 1.95
N GLY A 384 1.76 -44.16 1.62
CA GLY A 384 0.30 -44.02 1.65
C GLY A 384 -0.30 -43.88 3.07
N SER A 385 0.50 -43.80 4.12
CA SER A 385 0.01 -43.75 5.51
C SER A 385 -0.85 -42.52 5.83
N ASN A 386 -0.66 -41.43 5.09
CA ASN A 386 -1.42 -40.18 5.20
C ASN A 386 -2.70 -40.15 4.33
N GLN A 387 -3.15 -41.28 3.75
CA GLN A 387 -4.30 -41.27 2.83
C GLN A 387 -5.58 -40.73 3.48
N ALA A 388 -6.08 -39.61 2.97
CA ALA A 388 -7.25 -38.91 3.52
C ALA A 388 -8.14 -38.29 2.42
N PHE A 389 -9.36 -37.90 2.81
CA PHE A 389 -10.26 -37.10 1.98
C PHE A 389 -10.18 -35.63 2.41
N HIS A 390 -9.74 -34.78 1.50
CA HIS A 390 -9.61 -33.34 1.70
C HIS A 390 -10.69 -32.62 0.90
N ARG A 391 -11.36 -31.64 1.50
CA ARG A 391 -12.36 -30.78 0.85
C ARG A 391 -11.92 -29.34 1.03
N PHE A 392 -11.80 -28.59 -0.07
CA PHE A 392 -11.42 -27.18 -0.06
C PHE A 392 -12.36 -26.36 -0.94
N SER A 393 -12.68 -25.15 -0.50
CA SER A 393 -13.45 -24.18 -1.31
C SER A 393 -12.54 -23.51 -2.33
N TYR A 394 -13.01 -23.34 -3.56
CA TYR A 394 -12.40 -22.44 -4.51
C TYR A 394 -12.75 -20.98 -4.19
N GLY A 395 -11.80 -20.06 -4.38
CA GLY A 395 -12.03 -18.62 -4.27
C GLY A 395 -10.77 -17.81 -4.53
N LEU A 396 -10.95 -16.56 -4.99
CA LEU A 396 -9.87 -15.60 -5.16
C LEU A 396 -9.41 -15.04 -3.80
N PRO A 397 -8.12 -14.78 -3.58
CA PRO A 397 -7.63 -14.09 -2.38
C PRO A 397 -8.34 -12.75 -2.12
N THR A 398 -8.71 -12.49 -0.86
CA THR A 398 -9.32 -11.22 -0.42
C THR A 398 -8.56 -10.50 0.69
N GLY A 399 -7.63 -11.18 1.36
CA GLY A 399 -6.78 -10.57 2.38
C GLY A 399 -6.05 -11.58 3.26
N THR A 400 -5.14 -11.07 4.08
CA THR A 400 -4.36 -11.85 5.04
C THR A 400 -4.46 -11.18 6.42
N ARG A 401 -4.52 -11.99 7.49
CA ARG A 401 -4.46 -11.52 8.89
C ARG A 401 -3.44 -12.34 9.68
N MET A 402 -2.71 -11.68 10.58
CA MET A 402 -1.83 -12.28 11.56
C MET A 402 -2.30 -11.93 12.98
N LEU A 403 -2.18 -12.88 13.90
CA LEU A 403 -2.30 -12.68 15.34
C LEU A 403 -1.04 -13.26 16.00
N GLY A 404 -0.15 -12.40 16.47
CA GLY A 404 1.11 -12.76 17.14
C GLY A 404 1.07 -12.52 18.65
N PHE A 405 1.79 -13.36 19.38
CA PHE A 405 2.06 -13.19 20.81
C PHE A 405 3.56 -13.38 21.06
N ASP A 406 4.18 -12.44 21.78
CA ASP A 406 5.61 -12.47 22.08
C ASP A 406 5.90 -12.39 23.59
N LEU A 407 6.97 -13.05 24.01
CA LEU A 407 7.49 -13.02 25.38
C LEU A 407 9.00 -12.81 25.32
N ALA A 408 9.47 -11.74 25.96
CA ALA A 408 10.88 -11.51 26.22
C ALA A 408 11.16 -11.54 27.73
N VAL A 409 12.22 -12.25 28.13
CA VAL A 409 12.81 -12.22 29.47
C VAL A 409 14.28 -11.83 29.32
N ALA A 410 14.74 -10.89 30.14
CA ALA A 410 16.11 -10.38 30.12
C ALA A 410 16.75 -10.46 31.51
N ASP A 411 17.99 -10.95 31.55
CA ASP A 411 18.85 -11.08 32.74
C ASP A 411 18.16 -11.58 34.03
N LEU A 412 17.31 -12.60 33.91
CA LEU A 412 16.71 -13.27 35.07
C LEU A 412 17.76 -14.20 35.71
N GLN A 413 18.66 -13.60 36.49
CA GLN A 413 19.88 -14.24 37.03
C GLN A 413 20.79 -14.76 35.91
N GLY A 414 21.05 -13.98 34.86
CA GLY A 414 21.77 -14.41 33.66
C GLY A 414 21.02 -15.40 32.76
N PHE A 415 19.70 -15.52 32.92
CA PHE A 415 18.82 -16.20 31.95
C PHE A 415 18.12 -15.17 31.06
N ASP A 416 18.20 -15.39 29.75
CA ASP A 416 17.55 -14.57 28.74
C ASP A 416 16.70 -15.50 27.86
N PHE A 417 15.50 -15.05 27.49
CA PHE A 417 14.57 -15.80 26.64
C PHE A 417 13.84 -14.86 25.68
N ARG A 418 13.63 -15.30 24.45
CA ARG A 418 12.74 -14.64 23.49
C ARG A 418 11.94 -15.69 22.76
N GLY A 419 10.62 -15.56 22.72
CA GLY A 419 9.78 -16.41 21.89
C GLY A 419 8.61 -15.64 21.29
N GLU A 420 8.23 -16.05 20.09
CA GLU A 420 7.07 -15.54 19.36
C GLU A 420 6.24 -16.72 18.85
N PHE A 421 4.91 -16.59 18.90
CA PHE A 421 3.97 -17.52 18.29
C PHE A 421 2.92 -16.72 17.50
N VAL A 422 2.69 -17.10 16.25
CA VAL A 422 1.82 -16.40 15.30
C VAL A 422 0.83 -17.36 14.66
N ARG A 423 -0.43 -16.92 14.56
CA ARG A 423 -1.44 -17.51 13.67
C ARG A 423 -1.66 -16.62 12.45
N ASN A 424 -1.52 -17.22 11.28
CA ASN A 424 -1.77 -16.65 9.98
C ASN A 424 -3.14 -17.13 9.46
N PHE A 425 -3.93 -16.21 8.90
CA PHE A 425 -5.22 -16.48 8.29
C PHE A 425 -5.23 -15.88 6.89
N GLN A 426 -5.41 -16.72 5.86
CA GLN A 426 -5.50 -16.30 4.46
C GLN A 426 -6.94 -16.44 4.00
N TYR A 427 -7.55 -15.34 3.58
CA TYR A 427 -8.95 -15.29 3.16
C TYR A 427 -9.08 -15.39 1.65
N ARG A 428 -10.06 -16.17 1.23
CA ARG A 428 -10.49 -16.32 -0.16
C ARG A 428 -12.00 -16.18 -0.22
N ARG A 429 -12.54 -15.63 -1.31
CA ARG A 429 -13.98 -15.63 -1.56
C ARG A 429 -14.32 -16.13 -2.96
N PHE A 430 -15.54 -16.65 -3.10
CA PHE A 430 -16.05 -17.03 -4.41
C PHE A 430 -16.46 -15.77 -5.21
N PRO A 431 -15.96 -15.58 -6.44
CA PRO A 431 -16.36 -14.45 -7.30
C PRO A 431 -17.68 -14.75 -8.02
N ASN A 432 -18.67 -13.88 -7.85
CA ASN A 432 -19.94 -13.91 -8.59
C ASN A 432 -20.50 -12.49 -8.71
N GLU A 433 -20.75 -12.01 -9.94
CA GLU A 433 -21.19 -10.63 -10.19
C GLU A 433 -22.58 -10.30 -9.62
N ASN A 434 -23.42 -11.31 -9.39
CA ASN A 434 -24.71 -11.15 -8.70
C ASN A 434 -24.54 -10.84 -7.20
N MET A 435 -23.35 -11.04 -6.62
CA MET A 435 -23.09 -11.05 -5.18
C MET A 435 -22.04 -10.01 -4.80
N ALA A 436 -22.48 -8.75 -4.62
CA ALA A 436 -21.60 -7.66 -4.18
C ALA A 436 -21.27 -7.70 -2.67
N THR A 437 -22.08 -8.37 -1.86
CA THR A 437 -21.90 -8.57 -0.42
C THR A 437 -22.14 -10.04 -0.05
N ASN A 438 -21.78 -10.44 1.17
CA ASN A 438 -22.00 -11.79 1.74
C ASN A 438 -21.37 -13.00 1.01
N GLN A 439 -20.72 -12.80 -0.14
CA GLN A 439 -19.81 -13.74 -0.85
C GLN A 439 -19.17 -14.78 0.08
N THR A 440 -19.33 -16.08 -0.23
CA THR A 440 -18.81 -17.19 0.56
C THR A 440 -17.35 -16.99 0.97
N LEU A 441 -17.07 -17.05 2.27
CA LEU A 441 -15.72 -16.97 2.81
C LEU A 441 -15.09 -18.36 2.96
N ALA A 442 -13.89 -18.52 2.41
CA ALA A 442 -12.96 -19.59 2.71
C ALA A 442 -11.77 -19.02 3.49
N THR A 443 -11.20 -19.82 4.41
CA THR A 443 -10.04 -19.43 5.21
C THR A 443 -9.06 -20.59 5.28
N ASN A 444 -7.79 -20.34 4.92
CA ASN A 444 -6.68 -21.22 5.27
C ASN A 444 -6.02 -20.67 6.55
N GLU A 445 -5.70 -21.54 7.51
CA GLU A 445 -4.96 -21.20 8.72
C GLU A 445 -3.59 -21.87 8.71
N ALA A 446 -2.56 -21.14 9.16
CA ALA A 446 -1.19 -21.62 9.31
C ALA A 446 -0.54 -20.99 10.55
N GLN A 447 0.51 -21.60 11.08
CA GLN A 447 1.17 -21.18 12.31
C GLN A 447 2.69 -21.06 12.11
N ALA A 448 3.30 -20.12 12.82
CA ALA A 448 4.74 -19.95 12.89
C ALA A 448 5.16 -19.63 14.32
N MET A 449 6.27 -20.18 14.78
CA MET A 449 6.83 -19.87 16.09
C MET A 449 8.34 -20.05 16.12
N TYR A 450 8.98 -19.29 17.01
CA TYR A 450 10.35 -19.55 17.45
C TYR A 450 10.48 -19.33 18.96
N ALA A 451 11.47 -19.96 19.58
CA ALA A 451 11.92 -19.66 20.93
C ALA A 451 13.43 -19.85 21.05
N THR A 452 14.13 -18.81 21.49
CA THR A 452 15.55 -18.82 21.85
C THR A 452 15.71 -18.63 23.36
N ALA A 453 16.66 -19.37 23.94
CA ALA A 453 16.96 -19.32 25.36
C ALA A 453 18.48 -19.34 25.59
N GLN A 454 18.96 -18.45 26.46
CA GLN A 454 20.36 -18.33 26.82
C GLN A 454 20.52 -18.38 28.34
N LYS A 455 21.52 -19.13 28.84
CA LYS A 455 21.91 -19.11 30.26
C LYS A 455 23.41 -18.85 30.39
N ARG A 456 23.75 -17.69 30.92
CA ARG A 456 25.11 -17.25 31.22
C ARG A 456 25.43 -17.62 32.68
N SER A 457 26.44 -18.47 32.89
CA SER A 457 26.85 -18.97 34.21
C SER A 457 28.35 -19.27 34.23
N TYR A 458 29.15 -18.26 34.56
CA TYR A 458 30.61 -18.27 34.43
C TYR A 458 31.27 -19.56 34.94
N PRO A 459 32.17 -20.21 34.16
CA PRO A 459 32.70 -19.76 32.85
C PRO A 459 31.85 -20.15 31.63
N TYR A 460 30.69 -20.79 31.81
CA TYR A 460 29.90 -21.39 30.74
C TYR A 460 28.76 -20.49 30.25
N THR A 461 28.42 -20.62 28.97
CA THR A 461 27.17 -20.12 28.38
C THR A 461 26.49 -21.28 27.69
N PHE A 462 25.20 -21.46 27.95
CA PHE A 462 24.32 -22.37 27.21
C PHE A 462 23.39 -21.55 26.33
N PHE A 463 23.19 -21.98 25.10
CA PHE A 463 22.21 -21.45 24.16
C PHE A 463 21.37 -22.61 23.62
N ALA A 464 20.09 -22.35 23.37
CA ALA A 464 19.17 -23.29 22.73
C ALA A 464 18.15 -22.52 21.89
N GLU A 465 17.77 -23.12 20.76
CA GLU A 465 16.78 -22.60 19.83
C GLU A 465 15.81 -23.70 19.42
N VAL A 466 14.56 -23.34 19.18
CA VAL A 466 13.55 -24.17 18.53
C VAL A 466 12.65 -23.29 17.68
N PHE A 467 12.25 -23.76 16.51
CA PHE A 467 11.27 -23.11 15.65
C PHE A 467 10.35 -24.13 14.99
N SER A 468 9.18 -23.68 14.53
CA SER A 468 8.25 -24.45 13.72
C SER A 468 7.47 -23.47 12.85
N ILE A 469 7.47 -23.69 11.53
CA ILE A 469 6.76 -22.85 10.55
C ILE A 469 5.99 -23.79 9.62
N ASP A 470 4.68 -23.63 9.55
CA ASP A 470 3.82 -24.45 8.68
C ASP A 470 4.11 -24.14 7.20
N ALA A 471 4.02 -25.15 6.33
CA ALA A 471 4.34 -25.04 4.90
C ALA A 471 3.42 -24.10 4.10
N ASP A 472 2.29 -23.67 4.69
CA ASP A 472 1.34 -22.69 4.15
C ASP A 472 1.42 -21.32 4.86
N TYR A 473 2.31 -21.13 5.85
CA TYR A 473 2.50 -19.83 6.51
C TYR A 473 3.02 -18.79 5.51
N SER A 474 2.40 -17.61 5.46
CA SER A 474 2.72 -16.62 4.43
C SER A 474 2.53 -15.19 4.93
N THR A 475 3.56 -14.37 4.78
CA THR A 475 3.62 -12.97 5.22
C THR A 475 3.03 -11.96 4.23
N ARG A 476 2.43 -12.43 3.13
CA ARG A 476 1.91 -11.60 2.04
C ARG A 476 0.39 -11.45 1.98
N ALA A 477 -0.05 -10.36 1.38
CA ALA A 477 -1.40 -10.18 0.84
C ALA A 477 -1.32 -9.78 -0.64
N PHE A 478 -2.35 -10.14 -1.42
CA PHE A 478 -2.48 -9.61 -2.78
C PHE A 478 -3.01 -8.16 -2.74
N ILE A 479 -2.68 -7.35 -3.76
CA ILE A 479 -3.16 -5.97 -3.92
C ILE A 479 -3.64 -5.68 -5.36
N PRO A 480 -4.74 -4.92 -5.55
CA PRO A 480 -5.19 -4.50 -6.86
C PRO A 480 -4.39 -3.31 -7.41
N ASN A 481 -4.45 -3.11 -8.72
CA ASN A 481 -4.05 -1.85 -9.38
C ASN A 481 -5.16 -0.78 -9.24
N ALA A 482 -5.02 0.36 -9.94
CA ALA A 482 -6.00 1.46 -9.91
C ALA A 482 -7.36 1.04 -10.46
N GLU A 483 -7.38 0.13 -11.43
CA GLU A 483 -8.57 -0.39 -12.08
C GLU A 483 -9.27 -1.51 -11.29
N GLY A 484 -8.71 -1.98 -10.18
CA GLY A 484 -9.26 -3.08 -9.37
C GLY A 484 -8.92 -4.50 -9.85
N HIS A 485 -8.01 -4.65 -10.81
CA HIS A 485 -7.47 -5.94 -11.24
C HIS A 485 -6.34 -6.42 -10.32
N VAL A 486 -6.27 -7.75 -10.13
CA VAL A 486 -5.12 -8.45 -9.54
C VAL A 486 -4.58 -9.43 -10.59
N TYR A 487 -3.27 -9.36 -10.88
CA TYR A 487 -2.59 -10.33 -11.74
C TYR A 487 -1.70 -11.23 -10.88
N TYR A 488 -2.13 -12.47 -10.70
CA TYR A 488 -1.64 -13.35 -9.63
C TYR A 488 -0.21 -13.89 -9.83
N ASP A 489 0.41 -13.67 -11.00
CA ASP A 489 1.81 -14.03 -11.30
C ASP A 489 2.79 -12.85 -11.12
N ASN A 490 2.29 -11.63 -10.94
CA ASN A 490 3.09 -10.41 -10.94
C ASN A 490 3.34 -9.92 -9.51
N GLU A 491 4.19 -10.64 -8.79
CA GLU A 491 4.51 -10.37 -7.38
C GLU A 491 5.09 -8.94 -7.18
N GLN A 492 5.79 -8.38 -8.18
CA GLN A 492 6.34 -7.02 -8.13
C GLN A 492 5.29 -5.89 -8.11
N ARG A 493 4.01 -6.17 -8.41
CA ARG A 493 2.94 -5.15 -8.47
C ARG A 493 1.66 -5.52 -7.74
N HIS A 494 1.40 -6.81 -7.59
CA HIS A 494 0.16 -7.35 -7.05
C HIS A 494 0.34 -8.09 -5.73
N LEU A 495 1.53 -8.01 -5.13
CA LEU A 495 1.83 -8.55 -3.82
C LEU A 495 2.29 -7.44 -2.86
N TYR A 496 1.88 -7.54 -1.61
CA TYR A 496 2.37 -6.74 -0.50
C TYR A 496 2.78 -7.67 0.63
N GLU A 497 4.09 -7.85 0.78
CA GLU A 497 4.69 -8.57 1.90
C GLU A 497 4.56 -7.74 3.19
N PHE A 498 4.43 -8.39 4.35
CA PHE A 498 4.41 -7.74 5.66
C PHE A 498 5.81 -7.75 6.31
N VAL A 499 6.60 -8.79 6.02
CA VAL A 499 7.96 -8.99 6.54
C VAL A 499 8.89 -9.02 5.34
N ASP A 500 9.54 -7.88 5.10
CA ASP A 500 10.50 -7.72 4.02
C ASP A 500 11.85 -8.28 4.45
N ASP A 501 12.49 -9.03 3.56
CA ASP A 501 13.92 -9.30 3.67
C ASP A 501 14.69 -7.99 3.43
N ASN A 502 15.67 -7.74 4.29
CA ASN A 502 16.49 -6.52 4.37
C ASN A 502 17.65 -6.86 5.31
N ASP A 503 18.75 -7.38 4.77
CA ASP A 503 19.90 -7.81 5.59
C ASP A 503 20.87 -6.66 5.88
N ASP A 504 21.19 -5.82 4.87
CA ASP A 504 22.15 -4.71 4.98
C ASP A 504 21.67 -3.51 5.82
N GLN A 505 20.38 -3.46 6.14
CA GLN A 505 19.66 -2.45 6.93
C GLN A 505 19.41 -1.09 6.26
N ASP A 506 19.37 -1.01 4.92
CA ASP A 506 19.06 0.22 4.17
C ASP A 506 17.52 0.49 4.01
N GLU A 507 17.09 1.39 3.09
CA GLU A 507 15.67 1.72 2.84
C GLU A 507 14.99 0.89 1.71
N LEU A 508 15.62 -0.21 1.29
CA LEU A 508 15.21 -1.12 0.21
C LEU A 508 15.05 -2.57 0.72
N PRO A 509 14.26 -3.43 0.03
CA PRO A 509 14.15 -4.85 0.37
C PRO A 509 14.78 -5.78 -0.69
N ASP A 510 15.42 -6.86 -0.23
CA ASP A 510 16.34 -7.70 -1.02
C ASP A 510 15.65 -8.75 -1.92
N TRP A 511 14.46 -8.41 -2.44
CA TRP A 511 13.61 -9.30 -3.23
C TRP A 511 14.17 -9.65 -4.62
N THR A 512 15.20 -8.96 -5.08
CA THR A 512 15.67 -9.02 -6.47
C THR A 512 17.18 -9.03 -6.53
N ARG A 513 17.78 -10.05 -7.16
CA ARG A 513 19.23 -10.13 -7.34
C ARG A 513 19.83 -8.84 -7.92
N ARG A 514 20.98 -8.46 -7.39
CA ARG A 514 21.85 -7.36 -7.79
C ARG A 514 21.80 -7.03 -9.27
N THR A 515 21.40 -5.80 -9.60
CA THR A 515 21.17 -5.27 -10.96
C THR A 515 19.99 -5.82 -11.78
N PHE A 516 19.25 -6.82 -11.31
CA PHE A 516 17.98 -7.27 -11.91
C PHE A 516 16.74 -6.59 -11.29
N GLY A 517 16.93 -5.84 -10.21
CA GLY A 517 15.88 -5.09 -9.52
C GLY A 517 15.23 -3.96 -10.34
N SER A 518 14.03 -3.58 -9.94
CA SER A 518 13.36 -2.38 -10.48
C SER A 518 14.11 -1.12 -10.05
N ARG A 519 13.95 -0.03 -10.80
CA ARG A 519 14.53 1.28 -10.43
C ARG A 519 13.54 2.07 -9.59
N VAL A 520 13.96 2.40 -8.37
CA VAL A 520 13.15 3.06 -7.35
C VAL A 520 13.69 4.45 -7.00
N ASN A 521 12.79 5.31 -6.52
CA ASN A 521 13.14 6.63 -6.00
C ASN A 521 13.01 6.59 -4.49
N THR A 522 14.08 6.97 -3.79
CA THR A 522 14.26 6.76 -2.36
C THR A 522 14.58 8.10 -1.67
N ARG A 523 14.93 8.12 -0.38
CA ARG A 523 15.48 9.35 0.25
C ARG A 523 16.97 9.54 -0.09
N GLN A 524 17.72 8.46 -0.26
CA GLN A 524 19.13 8.45 -0.68
C GLN A 524 19.33 8.86 -2.16
N GLY A 525 18.42 8.53 -3.08
CA GLY A 525 18.61 8.83 -4.49
C GLY A 525 17.41 8.60 -5.42
N GLN A 526 17.58 8.95 -6.69
CA GLN A 526 16.60 8.66 -7.76
C GLN A 526 17.11 7.54 -8.66
N GLN A 527 16.17 6.70 -9.13
CA GLN A 527 16.44 5.55 -9.99
C GLN A 527 17.50 4.57 -9.45
N LEU A 528 17.61 4.44 -8.12
CA LEU A 528 18.45 3.41 -7.50
C LEU A 528 17.92 2.01 -7.86
N LEU A 529 18.81 1.02 -7.93
CA LEU A 529 18.39 -0.38 -8.04
C LEU A 529 17.92 -0.86 -6.66
N THR A 530 16.91 -1.73 -6.59
CA THR A 530 16.43 -2.32 -5.32
C THR A 530 17.45 -3.21 -4.62
N ASP A 531 18.47 -3.71 -5.34
CA ASP A 531 19.69 -4.32 -4.80
C ASP A 531 20.87 -3.73 -5.58
N ALA A 532 21.82 -3.15 -4.84
CA ALA A 532 23.12 -2.70 -5.35
C ALA A 532 24.33 -3.30 -4.58
N ALA A 533 24.12 -3.82 -3.37
CA ALA A 533 25.14 -4.28 -2.44
C ALA A 533 24.62 -5.44 -1.60
N VAL A 534 25.50 -6.41 -1.35
CA VAL A 534 25.29 -7.62 -0.52
C VAL A 534 24.16 -8.56 -1.01
N PHE A 535 24.33 -9.84 -0.69
CA PHE A 535 23.32 -10.88 -0.74
C PHE A 535 23.66 -11.78 0.46
N PRO A 536 22.68 -12.41 1.14
CA PRO A 536 22.90 -12.92 2.49
C PRO A 536 24.04 -13.93 2.61
N GLY A 537 24.88 -13.73 3.63
CA GLY A 537 25.97 -14.65 3.99
C GLY A 537 27.38 -14.24 3.56
N ILE A 538 27.70 -12.93 3.49
CA ILE A 538 29.10 -12.48 3.56
C ILE A 538 29.47 -12.29 5.04
N ASP A 539 30.26 -13.25 5.51
CA ASP A 539 31.04 -13.23 6.74
C ASP A 539 32.50 -13.47 6.27
N GLU A 540 33.24 -12.38 6.04
CA GLU A 540 34.54 -12.40 5.35
C GLU A 540 35.72 -12.62 6.31
N ASP A 541 35.54 -12.39 7.62
CA ASP A 541 36.49 -12.77 8.68
C ASP A 541 36.13 -14.05 9.47
N ASN A 542 34.94 -14.62 9.22
CA ASN A 542 34.42 -15.89 9.73
C ASN A 542 34.20 -15.88 11.26
N ASP A 543 33.59 -14.83 11.82
CA ASP A 543 33.29 -14.70 13.26
C ASP A 543 31.85 -15.13 13.68
N ASP A 544 31.09 -15.70 12.74
CA ASP A 544 29.65 -16.05 12.84
C ASP A 544 28.72 -14.80 12.92
N ILE A 545 29.22 -13.60 12.59
CA ILE A 545 28.43 -12.36 12.43
C ILE A 545 28.59 -11.82 10.99
N SER A 546 27.50 -11.62 10.28
CA SER A 546 27.54 -11.07 8.91
C SER A 546 28.10 -9.63 8.89
N ASP A 547 28.88 -9.31 7.85
CA ASP A 547 29.72 -8.10 7.74
C ASP A 547 28.94 -6.78 7.49
N PHE A 548 28.13 -6.37 8.46
CA PHE A 548 27.34 -5.14 8.37
C PHE A 548 28.16 -3.88 8.68
N ASN A 549 28.47 -3.12 7.62
CA ASN A 549 28.88 -1.71 7.59
C ASN A 549 30.10 -1.24 8.41
N ARG A 550 30.99 -2.14 8.89
CA ARG A 550 32.22 -1.77 9.61
C ARG A 550 33.33 -1.18 8.71
N ASN A 551 33.04 0.01 8.17
CA ASN A 551 33.86 0.90 7.34
C ASN A 551 34.03 0.50 5.87
N PHE A 552 33.43 1.32 4.99
CA PHE A 552 33.91 1.61 3.63
C PHE A 552 33.99 3.14 3.46
#